data_AF-A0A5B7GWA8-F1
#
_entry.id   AF-A0A5B7GWA8-F1
#
_cell.length_a   1.000
_cell.length_b   1.000
_cell.length_c   1.000
_cell.angle_alpha   90.00
_cell.angle_beta   90.00
_cell.angle_gamma   90.00
#
_symmetry.space_group_name_H-M   'P 1'
#
loop_
_entity.id
_entity.type
_entity.pdbx_description
1 polymer ?
#
loop_
_entity_poly.entity_id
_entity_poly.type
_entity_poly.pdbx_seq_one_letter_code
_entity_poly.pdbx_strand_id
1 'polypeptide(L)'
;MERKEQSGSRGMLDLTYQQGSTSDMFIDLRISGFVLVLHLPYLLRIQRFFTDNLPKQPEVAPPQSKTKEIVKAKQAEKAPEDSSAKGMMTVRIKVEQPDIALVEDVSSINTSCIILHAEANSDIKMAPQNQNISASVANIQMYTCCFNPQSRQRTLSQILDRCDVTLRYSVTPTQAESIDVRLSQVNIRVSPGESYFLWPHCTGLYFPMTLFSPPP
;
A
#
# COMPACT_ATOMS: atom_id res chain seq x y z
N MET A 1 -9.22 13.09 15.71
CA MET A 1 -8.04 12.22 15.84
C MET A 1 -7.32 12.69 17.08
N GLU A 2 -7.69 12.17 18.25
CA GLU A 2 -6.89 12.43 19.45
C GLU A 2 -5.78 11.37 19.49
N ARG A 3 -4.54 11.81 19.30
CA ARG A 3 -3.37 10.97 19.56
C ARG A 3 -3.07 11.03 21.05
N LYS A 4 -2.73 9.88 21.64
CA LYS A 4 -2.01 9.87 22.91
C LYS A 4 -0.66 10.56 22.71
N GLU A 5 -0.35 11.55 23.53
CA GLU A 5 0.97 12.18 23.57
C GLU A 5 2.02 11.11 23.87
N GLN A 6 2.93 10.89 22.91
CA GLN A 6 4.13 10.12 23.15
C GLN A 6 5.13 11.06 23.86
N SER A 7 5.29 10.89 25.17
CA SER A 7 6.37 11.57 25.91
C SER A 7 7.71 10.96 25.51
N GLY A 8 8.39 11.58 24.55
CA GLY A 8 9.73 11.22 24.13
C GLY A 8 10.10 11.91 22.82
N SER A 9 11.33 12.41 22.73
CA SER A 9 11.96 13.03 21.56
C SER A 9 12.15 12.06 20.37
N ARG A 10 11.11 11.32 19.97
CA ARG A 10 11.13 10.48 18.78
C ARG A 10 10.63 11.28 17.60
N GLY A 11 11.48 11.44 16.60
CA GLY A 11 11.14 12.14 15.36
C GLY A 11 10.10 11.36 14.54
N MET A 12 9.46 12.04 13.59
CA MET A 12 8.57 11.40 12.61
C MET A 12 9.32 10.45 11.67
N LEU A 13 10.63 10.69 11.47
CA LEU A 13 11.51 9.97 10.57
C LEU A 13 12.83 9.70 11.29
N ASP A 14 13.14 8.43 11.50
CA ASP A 14 14.45 7.98 11.97
C ASP A 14 15.13 7.22 10.82
N LEU A 15 16.26 7.71 10.34
CA LEU A 15 17.07 7.07 9.30
C LEU A 15 18.45 6.77 9.86
N THR A 16 18.82 5.49 9.87
CA THR A 16 20.18 5.04 10.18
C THR A 16 20.79 4.46 8.92
N TYR A 17 21.93 5.03 8.53
CA TYR A 17 22.74 4.55 7.41
C TYR A 17 24.09 4.10 7.93
N GLN A 18 24.49 2.88 7.58
CA GLN A 18 25.82 2.36 7.87
C GLN A 18 26.40 1.73 6.61
N GLN A 19 27.63 2.11 6.28
CA GLN A 19 28.40 1.52 5.19
C GLN A 19 29.62 0.81 5.76
N GLY A 20 29.71 -0.49 5.51
CA GLY A 20 30.83 -1.32 5.92
C GLY A 20 32.05 -1.14 5.03
N SER A 21 33.22 -1.55 5.54
CA SER A 21 34.50 -1.52 4.82
C SER A 21 34.50 -2.35 3.52
N THR A 22 33.58 -3.31 3.40
CA THR A 22 33.46 -4.25 2.27
C THR A 22 32.31 -3.88 1.33
N SER A 23 31.97 -2.59 1.20
CA SER A 23 30.80 -2.10 0.42
C SER A 23 29.44 -2.61 0.88
N ASP A 24 29.37 -3.22 2.07
CA ASP A 24 28.12 -3.61 2.70
C ASP A 24 27.33 -2.38 3.09
N MET A 25 26.02 -2.39 2.87
CA MET A 25 25.15 -1.26 3.13
C MET A 25 23.99 -1.68 4.02
N PHE A 26 23.80 -0.96 5.12
CA PHE A 26 22.69 -1.15 6.03
C PHE A 26 21.89 0.15 6.13
N ILE A 27 20.60 0.05 5.82
CA ILE A 27 19.63 1.14 5.87
C ILE A 27 18.53 0.71 6.82
N ASP A 28 18.30 1.45 7.90
CA ASP A 28 17.15 1.28 8.77
C ASP A 28 16.34 2.57 8.77
N LEU A 29 15.13 2.49 8.23
CA LEU A 29 14.21 3.59 8.04
C LEU A 29 12.96 3.33 8.88
N ARG A 30 12.70 4.19 9.86
CA ARG A 30 11.46 4.17 10.63
C ARG A 30 10.70 5.47 10.42
N ILE A 31 9.44 5.33 10.04
CA ILE A 31 8.50 6.43 9.86
C ILE A 31 7.40 6.23 10.88
N SER A 32 7.08 7.26 11.66
CA SER A 32 6.10 7.16 12.73
C SER A 32 5.25 8.41 12.86
N GLY A 33 3.95 8.23 13.09
CA GLY A 33 3.09 9.32 13.56
C GLY A 33 2.90 10.45 12.55
N PHE A 34 2.65 10.13 11.27
CA PHE A 34 2.24 11.10 10.27
C PHE A 34 0.76 10.94 9.89
N VAL A 35 0.14 12.03 9.46
CA VAL A 35 -1.22 12.02 8.89
C VAL A 35 -1.10 12.48 7.44
N LEU A 36 -1.66 11.71 6.50
CA LEU A 36 -1.80 12.12 5.12
C LEU A 36 -3.26 12.43 4.84
N VAL A 37 -3.53 13.66 4.40
CA VAL A 37 -4.84 14.04 3.87
C VAL A 37 -4.70 14.17 2.37
N LEU A 38 -5.39 13.32 1.63
CA LEU A 38 -5.26 13.14 0.19
C LEU A 38 -6.59 13.39 -0.49
N HIS A 39 -6.54 13.83 -1.74
CA HIS A 39 -7.71 14.02 -2.60
C HIS A 39 -7.53 13.20 -3.87
N LEU A 40 -8.34 12.15 -4.04
CA LEU A 40 -8.15 11.14 -5.10
C LEU A 40 -8.09 11.76 -6.50
N PRO A 41 -9.01 12.67 -6.90
CA PRO A 41 -8.96 13.28 -8.23
C PRO A 41 -7.65 14.03 -8.52
N TYR A 42 -7.03 14.60 -7.48
CA TYR A 42 -5.77 15.31 -7.65
C TYR A 42 -4.59 14.36 -7.86
N LEU A 43 -4.53 13.27 -7.08
CA LEU A 43 -3.52 12.22 -7.26
C LEU A 43 -3.55 11.60 -8.66
N LEU A 44 -4.75 11.35 -9.19
CA LEU A 44 -4.91 10.82 -10.55
C LEU A 44 -4.45 11.81 -11.63
N ARG A 45 -4.59 13.13 -11.42
CA ARG A 45 -4.04 14.14 -12.33
C ARG A 45 -2.52 14.17 -12.31
N ILE A 46 -1.92 14.09 -11.11
CA ILE A 46 -0.46 13.99 -10.97
C ILE A 46 0.06 12.72 -11.66
N GLN A 47 -0.60 11.58 -11.44
CA GLN A 47 -0.24 10.33 -12.10
C GLN A 47 -0.23 10.51 -13.63
N ARG A 48 -1.31 11.05 -14.21
CA ARG A 48 -1.40 11.31 -15.65
C ARG A 48 -0.31 12.22 -16.16
N PHE A 49 0.03 13.27 -15.40
CA PHE A 49 1.14 14.14 -15.75
C PHE A 49 2.46 13.38 -15.90
N PHE A 50 2.74 12.42 -15.03
CA PHE A 50 3.94 11.60 -15.17
C PHE A 50 3.83 10.55 -16.26
N THR A 51 2.68 9.87 -16.41
CA THR A 51 2.50 8.77 -17.38
C THR A 51 2.40 9.23 -18.82
N ASP A 52 1.70 10.33 -19.07
CA ASP A 52 1.37 10.78 -20.43
C ASP A 52 2.56 11.44 -21.12
N ASN A 53 3.53 11.90 -20.33
CA ASN A 53 4.76 12.56 -20.80
C ASN A 53 5.98 11.63 -20.84
N LEU A 54 5.83 10.34 -20.52
CA LEU A 54 6.91 9.39 -20.82
C LEU A 54 7.06 9.28 -22.34
N PRO A 55 8.29 9.30 -22.86
CA PRO A 55 8.52 9.00 -24.26
C PRO A 55 7.96 7.61 -24.54
N LYS A 56 6.89 7.54 -25.34
CA LYS A 56 6.39 6.28 -25.88
C LYS A 56 7.54 5.68 -26.67
N GLN A 57 8.12 4.61 -26.14
CA GLN A 57 9.08 3.80 -26.87
C GLN A 57 8.45 3.45 -28.23
N PRO A 58 9.13 3.70 -29.37
CA PRO A 58 8.54 3.48 -30.68
C PRO A 58 8.10 2.03 -30.81
N GLU A 59 6.79 1.85 -30.98
CA GLU A 59 6.12 0.58 -31.24
C GLU A 59 6.69 0.02 -32.54
N VAL A 60 7.55 -1.00 -32.43
CA VAL A 60 8.10 -1.71 -33.58
C VAL A 60 6.94 -2.46 -34.24
N ALA A 61 6.55 -2.02 -35.44
CA ALA A 61 5.53 -2.65 -36.27
C ALA A 61 5.80 -4.16 -36.48
N PRO A 62 4.76 -5.01 -36.59
CA PRO A 62 4.92 -6.46 -36.70
C PRO A 62 5.62 -6.86 -38.02
N PRO A 63 6.63 -7.76 -37.98
CA PRO A 63 7.36 -8.16 -39.17
C PRO A 63 6.56 -9.15 -40.04
N GLN A 64 6.27 -8.75 -41.28
CA GLN A 64 5.87 -9.68 -42.33
C GLN A 64 7.07 -10.52 -42.76
N SER A 65 6.82 -11.83 -42.88
CA SER A 65 7.77 -12.88 -43.24
C SER A 65 8.22 -12.80 -44.70
N LYS A 66 9.54 -12.88 -44.95
CA LYS A 66 10.19 -13.45 -46.15
C LYS A 66 11.71 -13.62 -45.94
N THR A 67 12.08 -14.85 -45.59
CA THR A 67 13.21 -15.70 -45.99
C THR A 67 14.52 -15.10 -46.58
N LYS A 68 15.62 -15.43 -45.86
CA LYS A 68 17.01 -15.79 -46.27
C LYS A 68 18.16 -14.75 -46.33
N GLU A 69 19.17 -15.09 -45.50
CA GLU A 69 20.64 -15.01 -45.66
C GLU A 69 21.46 -14.04 -44.77
N ILE A 70 21.95 -14.62 -43.65
CA ILE A 70 23.32 -14.57 -43.05
C ILE A 70 24.08 -13.22 -43.07
N VAL A 71 24.37 -12.65 -41.88
CA VAL A 71 25.72 -12.46 -41.31
C VAL A 71 25.61 -11.91 -39.87
N LYS A 72 26.41 -12.50 -38.97
CA LYS A 72 26.72 -12.14 -37.57
C LYS A 72 26.67 -10.63 -37.22
N ALA A 73 25.94 -10.28 -36.15
CA ALA A 73 26.46 -9.45 -35.06
C ALA A 73 25.56 -9.53 -33.82
N LYS A 74 26.05 -10.33 -32.87
CA LYS A 74 25.81 -10.38 -31.43
C LYS A 74 25.41 -9.03 -30.81
N GLN A 75 24.16 -8.87 -30.41
CA GLN A 75 23.73 -8.02 -29.29
C GLN A 75 22.40 -8.59 -28.76
N ALA A 76 22.54 -9.58 -27.88
CA ALA A 76 21.49 -9.86 -26.92
C ALA A 76 21.47 -8.65 -25.98
N GLU A 77 20.44 -7.82 -26.11
CA GLU A 77 20.06 -6.86 -25.06
C GLU A 77 19.76 -7.67 -23.80
N LYS A 78 20.82 -7.85 -23.02
CA LYS A 78 20.71 -8.04 -21.59
C LYS A 78 19.84 -6.90 -21.09
N ALA A 79 18.71 -7.25 -20.47
CA ALA A 79 18.13 -6.43 -19.42
C ALA A 79 19.28 -5.92 -18.52
N PRO A 80 19.19 -4.72 -17.93
CA PRO A 80 20.24 -4.25 -17.05
C PRO A 80 20.36 -5.20 -15.85
N GLU A 81 21.23 -6.19 -15.99
CA GLU A 81 22.00 -6.78 -14.91
C GLU A 81 22.79 -5.61 -14.36
N ASP A 82 22.19 -4.90 -13.40
CA ASP A 82 22.88 -3.88 -12.64
C ASP A 82 24.13 -4.53 -12.07
N SER A 83 25.24 -4.08 -12.64
CA SER A 83 26.58 -4.43 -12.28
C SER A 83 26.83 -4.18 -10.80
N SER A 84 27.32 -5.21 -10.11
CA SER A 84 28.38 -5.08 -9.10
C SER A 84 28.05 -4.43 -7.75
N ALA A 85 26.93 -4.76 -7.10
CA ALA A 85 26.93 -4.74 -5.65
C ALA A 85 27.81 -5.90 -5.13
N LYS A 86 29.13 -5.67 -4.99
CA LYS A 86 30.04 -6.65 -4.35
C LYS A 86 29.77 -6.82 -2.85
N GLY A 87 28.99 -5.93 -2.25
CA GLY A 87 28.58 -5.97 -0.85
C GLY A 87 27.13 -6.42 -0.65
N MET A 88 26.82 -6.84 0.56
CA MET A 88 25.47 -7.14 1.03
C MET A 88 24.72 -5.84 1.35
N MET A 89 23.54 -5.67 0.76
CA MET A 89 22.61 -4.59 1.08
C MET A 89 21.49 -5.12 1.97
N THR A 90 21.27 -4.49 3.11
CA THR A 90 20.15 -4.75 4.01
C THR A 90 19.37 -3.45 4.20
N VAL A 91 18.08 -3.47 3.86
CA VAL A 91 17.16 -2.35 4.05
C VAL A 91 16.02 -2.82 4.95
N ARG A 92 15.79 -2.09 6.03
CA ARG A 92 14.63 -2.24 6.90
C ARG A 92 13.79 -0.99 6.81
N ILE A 93 12.50 -1.14 6.56
CA ILE A 93 11.55 -0.05 6.55
C ILE A 93 10.43 -0.40 7.51
N LYS A 94 10.14 0.50 8.44
CA LYS A 94 9.06 0.38 9.40
C LYS A 94 8.16 1.61 9.34
N VAL A 95 6.89 1.41 9.12
CA VAL A 95 5.87 2.47 9.09
C VAL A 95 4.87 2.20 10.19
N GLU A 96 4.95 2.98 11.27
CA GLU A 96 4.11 2.85 12.45
C GLU A 96 3.06 3.96 12.50
N GLN A 97 1.81 3.56 12.72
CA GLN A 97 0.69 4.48 12.91
C GLN A 97 0.54 5.56 11.80
N PRO A 98 0.60 5.21 10.51
CA PRO A 98 0.14 6.12 9.46
C PRO A 98 -1.37 6.29 9.57
N ASP A 99 -1.83 7.53 9.49
CA ASP A 99 -3.24 7.86 9.40
C ASP A 99 -3.51 8.49 8.03
N ILE A 100 -4.20 7.78 7.15
CA ILE A 100 -4.43 8.23 5.77
C ILE A 100 -5.91 8.55 5.61
N ALA A 101 -6.24 9.81 5.34
CA ALA A 101 -7.59 10.27 5.05
C ALA A 101 -7.70 10.67 3.58
N LEU A 102 -8.54 9.97 2.82
CA LEU A 102 -8.90 10.30 1.46
C LEU A 102 -10.19 11.10 1.46
N VAL A 103 -10.13 12.36 1.05
CA VAL A 103 -11.22 13.33 1.09
C VAL A 103 -11.83 13.48 -0.29
N GLU A 104 -13.15 13.57 -0.37
CA GLU A 104 -13.87 13.76 -1.64
C GLU A 104 -13.75 15.18 -2.19
N ASP A 105 -13.86 16.22 -1.33
CA ASP A 105 -13.66 17.62 -1.71
C ASP A 105 -12.82 18.33 -0.64
N VAL A 106 -11.68 18.90 -1.04
CA VAL A 106 -10.79 19.65 -0.15
C VAL A 106 -11.32 21.02 0.25
N SER A 107 -12.34 21.53 -0.45
CA SER A 107 -12.88 22.87 -0.26
C SER A 107 -13.90 22.96 0.87
N SER A 108 -14.48 21.82 1.28
CA SER A 108 -15.55 21.74 2.27
C SER A 108 -15.17 20.84 3.44
N ILE A 109 -15.38 21.32 4.66
CA ILE A 109 -15.19 20.51 5.88
C ILE A 109 -16.29 19.44 6.04
N ASN A 110 -17.47 19.67 5.46
CA ASN A 110 -18.63 18.77 5.52
C ASN A 110 -18.65 17.80 4.32
N THR A 111 -17.49 17.30 3.94
CA THR A 111 -17.31 16.36 2.84
C THR A 111 -17.17 14.93 3.35
N SER A 112 -17.43 13.95 2.50
CA SER A 112 -17.16 12.54 2.81
C SER A 112 -15.67 12.24 2.71
N CYS A 113 -15.19 11.37 3.59
CA CYS A 113 -13.82 10.87 3.52
C CYS A 113 -13.74 9.38 3.87
N ILE A 114 -12.70 8.74 3.36
CA ILE A 114 -12.30 7.39 3.69
C ILE A 114 -11.04 7.48 4.55
N ILE A 115 -11.04 6.83 5.71
CA ILE A 115 -9.88 6.73 6.58
C ILE A 115 -9.32 5.32 6.46
N LEU A 116 -8.01 5.23 6.23
CA LEU A 116 -7.23 4.02 6.16
C LEU A 116 -6.20 4.02 7.30
N HIS A 117 -6.25 2.95 8.09
CA HIS A 117 -5.21 2.60 9.05
C HIS A 117 -4.52 1.33 8.57
N ALA A 118 -3.19 1.30 8.63
CA ALA A 118 -2.38 0.15 8.30
C ALA A 118 -1.00 0.31 8.94
N GLU A 119 -0.28 -0.76 9.23
CA GLU A 119 1.11 -0.71 9.67
C GLU A 119 1.94 -1.52 8.70
N ALA A 120 3.03 -0.97 8.18
CA ALA A 120 3.84 -1.63 7.17
C ALA A 120 5.25 -1.90 7.68
N ASN A 121 5.76 -3.09 7.40
CA ASN A 121 7.14 -3.47 7.65
C ASN A 121 7.73 -4.12 6.40
N SER A 122 8.96 -3.77 6.04
CA SER A 122 9.71 -4.50 5.03
C SER A 122 11.16 -4.72 5.46
N ASP A 123 11.65 -5.92 5.18
CA ASP A 123 13.03 -6.35 5.34
C ASP A 123 13.50 -6.85 3.97
N ILE A 124 14.43 -6.11 3.37
CA ILE A 124 15.04 -6.44 2.08
C ILE A 124 16.50 -6.75 2.34
N LYS A 125 16.95 -7.94 1.94
CA LYS A 125 18.34 -8.38 2.00
C LYS A 125 18.75 -8.83 0.61
N MET A 126 19.73 -8.13 0.05
CA MET A 126 20.29 -8.41 -1.26
C MET A 126 21.78 -8.69 -1.10
N ALA A 127 22.18 -9.92 -1.37
CA ALA A 127 23.56 -10.35 -1.48
C ALA A 127 23.80 -10.83 -2.93
N PRO A 128 25.07 -10.93 -3.38
CA PRO A 128 25.39 -11.25 -4.77
C PRO A 128 24.75 -12.53 -5.32
N GLN A 129 24.48 -13.52 -4.45
CA GLN A 129 23.87 -14.79 -4.83
C GLN A 129 22.53 -15.06 -4.16
N ASN A 130 22.21 -14.31 -3.08
CA ASN A 130 21.01 -14.55 -2.27
C ASN A 130 20.20 -13.28 -2.19
N GLN A 131 18.91 -13.36 -2.53
CA GLN A 131 17.98 -12.27 -2.31
C GLN A 131 16.84 -12.76 -1.42
N ASN A 132 16.52 -11.99 -0.39
CA ASN A 132 15.40 -12.27 0.49
C ASN A 132 14.66 -10.97 0.78
N ILE A 133 13.39 -10.93 0.40
CA ILE A 133 12.50 -9.81 0.61
C ILE A 133 11.34 -10.33 1.45
N SER A 134 11.09 -9.70 2.58
CA SER A 134 9.91 -9.93 3.39
C SER A 134 9.21 -8.60 3.58
N ALA A 135 7.95 -8.51 3.15
CA ALA A 135 7.11 -7.34 3.35
C ALA A 135 5.82 -7.77 4.04
N SER A 136 5.32 -6.95 4.94
CA SER A 136 4.05 -7.19 5.61
C SER A 136 3.33 -5.86 5.81
N VAL A 137 2.03 -5.89 5.61
CA VAL A 137 1.13 -4.81 5.97
C VAL A 137 0.12 -5.41 6.92
N ALA A 138 0.22 -5.04 8.19
CA ALA A 138 -0.68 -5.49 9.23
C ALA A 138 -1.76 -4.43 9.47
N ASN A 139 -2.82 -4.85 10.15
CA ASN A 139 -3.77 -3.95 10.77
C ASN A 139 -4.51 -3.05 9.77
N ILE A 140 -4.68 -3.53 8.53
CA ILE A 140 -5.37 -2.81 7.47
C ILE A 140 -6.84 -2.70 7.85
N GLN A 141 -7.32 -1.48 8.04
CA GLN A 141 -8.70 -1.18 8.42
C GLN A 141 -9.16 0.06 7.64
N MET A 142 -10.42 0.05 7.20
CA MET A 142 -10.97 1.15 6.42
C MET A 142 -12.34 1.56 6.92
N TYR A 143 -12.53 2.87 7.04
CA TYR A 143 -13.78 3.50 7.46
C TYR A 143 -14.20 4.56 6.46
N THR A 144 -15.50 4.75 6.26
CA THR A 144 -16.06 5.94 5.62
C THR A 144 -16.72 6.80 6.70
N CYS A 145 -16.57 8.11 6.60
CA CYS A 145 -17.19 9.07 7.50
C CYS A 145 -17.22 10.48 6.90
N CYS A 146 -17.93 11.41 7.53
CA CYS A 146 -17.77 12.83 7.25
C CYS A 146 -16.43 13.32 7.83
N PHE A 147 -15.71 14.12 7.05
CA PHE A 147 -14.43 14.69 7.46
C PHE A 147 -14.58 15.61 8.68
N ASN A 148 -15.71 16.33 8.79
CA ASN A 148 -16.03 17.19 9.92
C ASN A 148 -15.95 16.41 11.24
N PRO A 149 -15.07 16.79 12.19
CA PRO A 149 -14.93 16.13 13.47
C PRO A 149 -16.23 16.00 14.27
N GLN A 150 -17.15 16.96 14.13
CA GLN A 150 -18.43 16.97 14.85
C GLN A 150 -19.40 15.89 14.33
N SER A 151 -19.39 15.63 13.03
CA SER A 151 -20.29 14.66 12.38
C SER A 151 -19.64 13.28 12.25
N ARG A 152 -18.32 13.19 12.36
CA ARG A 152 -17.52 11.98 12.12
C ARG A 152 -18.07 10.75 12.83
N GLN A 153 -18.28 10.82 14.15
CA GLN A 153 -18.74 9.68 14.95
C GLN A 153 -20.13 9.18 14.54
N ARG A 154 -21.01 10.09 14.10
CA ARG A 154 -22.37 9.74 13.66
C ARG A 154 -22.36 9.05 12.30
N THR A 155 -21.45 9.45 11.43
CA THR A 155 -21.36 8.99 10.03
C THR A 155 -20.36 7.86 9.81
N LEU A 156 -19.69 7.38 10.87
CA LEU A 156 -18.65 6.37 10.77
C LEU A 156 -19.25 5.02 10.41
N SER A 157 -18.81 4.47 9.27
CA SER A 157 -19.16 3.13 8.82
C SER A 157 -17.90 2.38 8.43
N GLN A 158 -17.75 1.14 8.90
CA GLN A 158 -16.60 0.30 8.59
C GLN A 158 -16.78 -0.34 7.21
N ILE A 159 -15.80 -0.15 6.32
CA ILE A 159 -15.79 -0.72 4.97
C ILE A 159 -14.98 -2.02 4.94
N LEU A 160 -13.85 -2.04 5.64
CA LEU A 160 -12.94 -3.17 5.67
C LEU A 160 -12.64 -3.54 7.13
N ASP A 161 -12.98 -4.77 7.49
CA ASP A 161 -12.57 -5.35 8.77
C ASP A 161 -11.04 -5.53 8.78
N ARG A 162 -10.44 -5.58 9.97
CA ARG A 162 -8.99 -5.72 10.13
C ARG A 162 -8.46 -6.92 9.33
N CYS A 163 -7.53 -6.67 8.43
CA CYS A 163 -6.82 -7.73 7.71
C CYS A 163 -5.32 -7.45 7.60
N ASP A 164 -4.57 -8.51 7.31
CA ASP A 164 -3.12 -8.52 7.19
C ASP A 164 -2.71 -9.13 5.86
N VAL A 165 -1.65 -8.56 5.26
CA VAL A 165 -1.03 -9.02 4.03
C VAL A 165 0.44 -9.28 4.30
N THR A 166 0.97 -10.40 3.85
CA THR A 166 2.41 -10.70 3.92
C THR A 166 2.89 -11.21 2.58
N LEU A 167 4.05 -10.72 2.15
CA LEU A 167 4.78 -11.12 0.97
C LEU A 167 6.16 -11.60 1.41
N ARG A 168 6.56 -12.79 0.97
CA ARG A 168 7.94 -13.24 1.06
C ARG A 168 8.42 -13.62 -0.33
N TYR A 169 9.62 -13.18 -0.67
CA TYR A 169 10.32 -13.54 -1.87
C TYR A 169 11.73 -13.98 -1.48
N SER A 170 12.15 -15.14 -1.98
CA SER A 170 13.48 -15.66 -1.73
C SER A 170 14.09 -16.29 -2.97
N VAL A 171 15.32 -15.89 -3.28
CA VAL A 171 16.18 -16.44 -4.30
C VAL A 171 17.46 -16.90 -3.63
N THR A 172 17.79 -18.17 -3.79
CA THR A 172 18.99 -18.80 -3.22
C THR A 172 19.62 -19.64 -4.33
N PRO A 173 20.94 -19.72 -4.49
CA PRO A 173 21.57 -20.43 -5.60
C PRO A 173 21.28 -21.94 -5.59
N THR A 174 20.90 -22.49 -4.43
CA THR A 174 20.60 -23.90 -4.23
C THR A 174 19.11 -24.25 -4.38
N GLN A 175 18.22 -23.26 -4.45
CA GLN A 175 16.76 -23.48 -4.47
C GLN A 175 16.11 -22.66 -5.57
N ALA A 176 15.04 -23.18 -6.17
CA ALA A 176 14.21 -22.38 -7.07
C ALA A 176 13.66 -21.14 -6.35
N GLU A 177 13.49 -20.06 -7.12
CA GLU A 177 12.88 -18.83 -6.62
C GLU A 177 11.50 -19.14 -6.01
N SER A 178 11.22 -18.56 -4.86
CA SER A 178 9.96 -18.76 -4.15
C SER A 178 9.31 -17.43 -3.84
N ILE A 179 8.02 -17.33 -4.15
CA ILE A 179 7.14 -16.22 -3.80
C ILE A 179 5.99 -16.79 -2.98
N ASP A 180 5.81 -16.29 -1.76
CA ASP A 180 4.73 -16.63 -0.84
C ASP A 180 3.94 -15.37 -0.51
N VAL A 181 2.69 -15.32 -0.94
CA VAL A 181 1.75 -14.23 -0.63
C VAL A 181 0.67 -14.78 0.28
N ARG A 182 0.55 -14.22 1.47
CA ARG A 182 -0.47 -14.57 2.46
C ARG A 182 -1.37 -13.40 2.73
N LEU A 183 -2.66 -13.68 2.74
CA LEU A 183 -3.71 -12.72 3.03
C LEU A 183 -4.58 -13.33 4.14
N SER A 184 -4.81 -12.58 5.21
CA SER A 184 -5.78 -12.99 6.23
C SER A 184 -7.20 -12.94 5.66
N GLN A 185 -8.19 -13.34 6.45
CA GLN A 185 -9.58 -13.15 6.05
C GLN A 185 -9.86 -11.67 5.73
N VAL A 186 -10.47 -11.44 4.57
CA VAL A 186 -10.87 -10.11 4.11
C VAL A 186 -12.39 -10.04 4.11
N ASN A 187 -12.95 -9.21 4.98
CA ASN A 187 -14.38 -8.94 5.01
C ASN A 187 -14.63 -7.50 4.57
N ILE A 188 -15.25 -7.35 3.40
CA ILE A 188 -15.64 -6.06 2.85
C ILE A 188 -17.13 -5.87 3.14
N ARG A 189 -17.46 -4.77 3.81
CA ARG A 189 -18.83 -4.37 4.08
C ARG A 189 -19.20 -3.26 3.13
N VAL A 190 -20.21 -3.53 2.32
CA VAL A 190 -20.83 -2.52 1.46
C VAL A 190 -22.20 -2.24 2.03
N SER A 191 -22.36 -1.08 2.65
CA SER A 191 -23.69 -0.54 2.89
C SER A 191 -24.21 0.01 1.56
N PRO A 192 -25.42 -0.35 1.11
CA PRO A 192 -26.05 0.33 -0.02
C PRO A 192 -26.16 1.82 0.33
N GLY A 193 -25.39 2.66 -0.38
CA GLY A 193 -25.47 4.10 -0.25
C GLY A 193 -26.87 4.57 -0.64
N GLU A 194 -27.38 5.58 0.08
CA GLU A 194 -28.75 6.13 0.04
C GLU A 194 -29.79 5.52 1.01
N SER A 195 -29.51 5.56 2.32
CA SER A 195 -30.59 5.57 3.35
C SER A 195 -30.98 7.00 3.76
N TYR A 196 -30.82 7.99 2.89
CA TYR A 196 -31.24 9.38 3.15
C TYR A 196 -32.55 9.78 2.45
N PHE A 197 -33.36 8.83 1.95
CA PHE A 197 -34.70 9.14 1.43
C PHE A 197 -35.89 8.63 2.28
N LEU A 198 -35.68 7.80 3.30
CA LEU A 198 -36.80 7.24 4.09
C LEU A 198 -36.57 7.35 5.60
N TRP A 199 -36.31 8.56 6.11
CA TRP A 199 -36.48 8.82 7.55
C TRP A 199 -37.00 10.22 7.92
N PRO A 200 -38.09 10.71 7.28
CA PRO A 200 -38.96 11.66 7.99
C PRO A 200 -40.34 11.10 8.35
N HIS A 201 -40.68 9.83 8.07
CA HIS A 201 -42.08 9.38 8.20
C HIS A 201 -42.40 8.06 8.91
N CYS A 202 -41.43 7.37 9.50
CA CYS A 202 -41.73 6.17 10.30
C CYS A 202 -41.52 6.45 11.79
N THR A 203 -42.31 7.37 12.35
CA THR A 203 -42.74 7.25 13.75
C THR A 203 -43.80 6.14 13.79
N GLY A 204 -43.39 4.97 14.26
CA GLY A 204 -44.28 3.85 14.49
C GLY A 204 -44.20 2.80 13.39
N LEU A 205 -43.30 1.85 13.58
CA LEU A 205 -43.63 0.42 13.52
C LEU A 205 -42.44 -0.37 14.06
N TYR A 206 -42.72 -1.05 15.17
CA TYR A 206 -41.93 -2.12 15.77
C TYR A 206 -41.45 -3.09 14.68
N PHE A 207 -40.16 -3.43 14.69
CA PHE A 207 -39.71 -4.72 14.17
C PHE A 207 -38.81 -5.40 15.21
N PRO A 208 -39.13 -6.63 15.63
CA PRO A 208 -38.39 -7.32 16.68
C PRO A 208 -37.06 -7.86 16.16
N MET A 209 -36.01 -7.72 16.98
CA MET A 209 -34.82 -8.57 16.91
C MET A 209 -35.24 -10.04 16.97
N THR A 210 -34.90 -10.82 15.95
CA THR A 210 -34.72 -12.26 16.12
C THR A 210 -33.23 -12.58 16.12
N LEU A 211 -32.79 -12.98 17.31
CA LEU A 211 -31.50 -13.57 17.65
C LEU A 211 -31.11 -14.65 16.63
N PHE A 212 -29.87 -14.54 16.15
CA PHE A 212 -29.13 -15.62 15.53
C PHE A 212 -28.64 -16.56 16.66
N SER A 213 -29.21 -17.76 16.76
CA SER A 213 -28.71 -18.83 17.65
C SER A 213 -27.50 -19.50 17.01
N PRO A 214 -26.41 -19.81 17.75
CA PRO A 214 -25.38 -20.73 17.29
C PRO A 214 -25.72 -22.19 17.68
N PRO A 215 -25.21 -23.21 16.94
CA PRO A 215 -25.38 -24.63 17.26
C PRO A 215 -24.31 -25.10 18.27
N PRO A 216 -24.51 -26.23 18.98
CA PRO A 216 -24.48 -27.58 18.39
C PRO A 216 -25.81 -28.35 18.44
#